data_AF-A0A6N7PQ59-F1
#
_entry.id   AF-A0A6N7PQ59-F1
#
_cell.length_a   1.000
_cell.length_b   1.000
_cell.length_c   1.000
_cell.angle_alpha   90.00
_cell.angle_beta   90.00
_cell.angle_gamma   90.00
#
_symmetry.space_group_name_H-M   'P 1'
#
loop_
_entity.id
_entity.type
_entity.pdbx_description
1 polymer ?
#
loop_
_entity_poly.entity_id
_entity_poly.type
_entity_poly.pdbx_seq_one_letter_code
_entity_poly.pdbx_strand_id
1 'polypeptide(L)'
;MSNIASPTSAPAPVELSLDDARVLLEQHVRATTWGRRGLAARLDVTSFERSGAFDVVFQSFTETRGTELTHEPYLDGPVDGPENGPAPEPWAIPMQMPPRFTPDERVAVRVPHTDEVRTCFGCGGDGRVTCDTCGGGGRVSCSSCGGDGRITETRTVTETDAQGNTTTRTETHTSTCTWCSGSGRVTCSKCGGGGQVTCDTCVGQRRLCHFRRMHVRWSTRTNSKQLEKTGLPDELVGLAGGEVILAEEDARIEQGRGIEGPGPYRGVSVRVNADVEAAANGLITSHVFPADEKLHCQRLVVRAVPVYEARYRWGKDTRSFWIFGTDRRVHAPRYPISPWRVGGAVLGVVAVPGVIVGANVVGTSYPPAPFPSIGDAPAYRLDGSAWRMEPAQTPSIPIPPPPREFEKATAPRPSAAPGKAVVELRTDPPGMDVFVEGERRGASPLWITIPSRSAGPCKQGKCAIGGRCTVGACEPVTRVELRGAEGARIVEVAPSDGEVVEVRNGRVTITPFDPFQ
;
A
#
# COMPACT_ATOMS: atom_id res chain seq x y z
N MET A 1 15.05 8.13 68.64
CA MET A 1 16.09 7.81 67.64
C MET A 1 15.41 7.00 66.56
N SER A 2 14.98 7.65 65.47
CA SER A 2 14.40 6.96 64.32
C SER A 2 15.03 7.58 63.08
N ASN A 3 16.01 6.85 62.52
CA ASN A 3 16.70 7.20 61.28
C ASN A 3 15.73 7.08 60.11
N ILE A 4 15.37 8.21 59.51
CA ILE A 4 14.70 8.24 58.21
C ILE A 4 15.79 8.15 57.15
N ALA A 5 15.88 6.98 56.49
CA ALA A 5 16.77 6.77 55.36
C ALA A 5 16.33 7.68 54.20
N SER A 6 17.29 8.44 53.66
CA SER A 6 17.09 9.26 52.45
C SER A 6 16.75 8.36 51.25
N PRO A 7 15.84 8.77 50.36
CA PRO A 7 15.54 8.01 49.16
C PRO A 7 16.74 8.04 48.20
N THR A 8 17.27 6.86 47.90
CA THR A 8 18.27 6.61 46.86
C THR A 8 17.77 7.19 45.54
N SER A 9 18.47 8.19 45.01
CA SER A 9 18.20 8.77 43.70
C SER A 9 18.24 7.69 42.61
N ALA A 10 17.19 7.61 41.79
CA ALA A 10 17.19 6.80 40.58
C ALA A 10 18.41 7.16 39.71
N PRO A 11 19.10 6.19 39.07
CA PRO A 11 20.25 6.49 38.22
C PRO A 11 19.81 7.39 37.05
N ALA A 12 20.57 8.45 36.81
CA ALA A 12 20.36 9.33 35.66
C ALA A 12 20.40 8.51 34.35
N PRO A 13 19.63 8.91 33.32
CA PRO A 13 19.66 8.22 32.03
C PRO A 13 21.10 8.22 31.49
N VAL A 14 21.60 7.03 31.15
CA VAL A 14 22.98 6.83 30.67
C VAL A 14 23.15 7.62 29.37
N GLU A 15 23.90 8.72 29.42
CA GLU A 15 24.25 9.48 28.22
C GLU A 15 25.13 8.63 27.30
N LEU A 16 24.77 8.61 26.01
CA LEU A 16 25.56 7.91 25.00
C LEU A 16 26.95 8.56 24.89
N SER A 17 28.01 7.78 25.10
CA SER A 17 29.37 8.27 24.92
C SER A 17 29.77 8.32 23.44
N LEU A 18 30.82 9.08 23.10
CA LEU A 18 31.36 9.09 21.74
C LEU A 18 31.89 7.71 21.32
N ASP A 19 32.41 6.92 22.26
CA ASP A 19 32.90 5.57 21.96
C ASP A 19 31.75 4.61 21.65
N ASP A 20 30.63 4.70 22.39
CA ASP A 20 29.40 3.99 22.04
C ASP A 20 28.89 4.41 20.66
N ALA A 21 28.96 5.71 20.36
CA ALA A 21 28.53 6.26 19.08
C ALA A 21 29.37 5.70 17.91
N ARG A 22 30.68 5.57 18.10
CA ARG A 22 31.58 4.95 17.12
C ARG A 22 31.27 3.47 16.92
N VAL A 23 30.94 2.74 17.98
CA VAL A 23 30.53 1.32 17.89
C VAL A 23 29.24 1.17 17.08
N LEU A 24 28.23 1.99 17.36
CA LEU A 24 26.96 1.98 16.62
C LEU A 24 27.16 2.36 15.14
N LEU A 25 27.99 3.36 14.86
CA LEU A 25 28.34 3.74 13.49
C LEU A 25 29.05 2.60 12.75
N GLU A 26 29.96 1.90 13.39
CA GLU A 26 30.65 0.74 12.80
C GLU A 26 29.67 -0.40 12.50
N GLN A 27 28.71 -0.67 13.39
CA GLN A 27 27.66 -1.67 13.17
C GLN A 27 26.78 -1.29 11.98
N HIS A 28 26.35 -0.04 11.89
CA HIS A 28 25.58 0.48 10.76
C HIS A 28 26.36 0.34 9.44
N VAL A 29 27.62 0.75 9.42
CA VAL A 29 28.49 0.65 8.23
C VAL A 29 28.69 -0.79 7.80
N ARG A 30 28.81 -1.74 8.74
CA ARG A 30 28.93 -3.17 8.42
C ARG A 30 27.71 -3.73 7.71
N ALA A 31 26.51 -3.22 8.02
CA ALA A 31 25.26 -3.56 7.36
C ALA A 31 25.14 -2.95 5.95
N THR A 32 25.92 -1.91 5.63
CA THR A 32 25.98 -1.34 4.27
C THR A 32 26.95 -2.09 3.37
N THR A 33 26.69 -2.06 2.07
CA THR A 33 27.54 -2.71 1.04
C THR A 33 28.81 -1.93 0.74
N TRP A 34 28.75 -0.59 0.81
CA TRP A 34 29.79 0.30 0.29
C TRP A 34 30.65 0.96 1.38
N GLY A 35 30.17 1.08 2.61
CA GLY A 35 30.84 1.83 3.67
C GLY A 35 32.21 1.26 4.08
N ARG A 36 33.17 2.13 4.39
CA ARG A 36 34.53 1.74 4.79
C ARG A 36 34.57 1.25 6.24
N ARG A 37 34.53 -0.07 6.43
CA ARG A 37 34.64 -0.74 7.74
C ARG A 37 35.94 -0.40 8.47
N GLY A 38 35.90 -0.39 9.80
CA GLY A 38 37.02 -0.10 10.69
C GLY A 38 37.43 1.37 10.73
N LEU A 39 36.75 2.25 9.97
CA LEU A 39 37.05 3.67 9.95
C LEU A 39 36.38 4.42 11.10
N ALA A 40 35.22 3.96 11.60
CA ALA A 40 34.44 4.68 12.61
C ALA A 40 35.25 5.00 13.88
N ALA A 41 36.06 4.05 14.35
CA ALA A 41 36.93 4.23 15.52
C ALA A 41 38.08 5.25 15.30
N ARG A 42 38.43 5.53 14.04
CA ARG A 42 39.55 6.40 13.65
C ARG A 42 39.12 7.77 13.14
N LEU A 43 37.83 8.07 13.17
CA LEU A 43 37.32 9.37 12.76
C LEU A 43 37.82 10.47 13.71
N ASP A 44 38.36 11.53 13.11
CA ASP A 44 38.69 12.80 13.79
C ASP A 44 37.39 13.58 14.03
N VAL A 45 36.67 13.20 15.09
CA VAL A 45 35.41 13.81 15.51
C VAL A 45 35.74 15.11 16.23
N THR A 46 35.30 16.23 15.65
CA THR A 46 35.52 17.59 16.16
C THR A 46 34.46 18.05 17.14
N SER A 47 33.23 17.54 17.03
CA SER A 47 32.17 17.81 18.00
C SER A 47 31.24 16.61 18.11
N PHE A 48 30.71 16.40 19.32
CA PHE A 48 29.70 15.40 19.61
C PHE A 48 28.70 16.02 20.57
N GLU A 49 27.55 16.43 20.05
CA GLU A 49 26.56 17.23 20.76
C GLU A 49 25.27 16.44 20.93
N ARG A 50 24.75 16.44 22.15
CA ARG A 50 23.42 15.90 22.45
C ARG A 50 22.39 17.00 22.26
N SER A 51 21.41 16.72 21.42
CA SER A 51 20.20 17.51 21.24
C SER A 51 18.97 16.63 21.45
N GLY A 52 17.80 17.16 21.13
CA GLY A 52 16.55 16.42 21.13
C GLY A 52 15.66 16.91 20.00
N ALA A 53 14.87 15.98 19.47
CA ALA A 53 13.80 16.27 18.54
C ALA A 53 12.46 15.94 19.19
N PHE A 54 11.39 16.56 18.71
CA PHE A 54 10.03 16.23 19.12
C PHE A 54 9.26 15.64 17.96
N ASP A 55 8.43 14.65 18.27
CA ASP A 55 7.42 14.15 17.37
C ASP A 55 6.04 14.37 18.00
N VAL A 56 5.29 15.30 17.41
CA VAL A 56 3.96 15.70 17.85
C VAL A 56 2.95 14.98 16.97
N VAL A 57 2.15 14.09 17.54
CA VAL A 57 1.17 13.27 16.83
C VAL A 57 -0.22 13.62 17.33
N PHE A 58 -1.10 14.01 16.40
CA PHE A 58 -2.50 14.28 16.68
C PHE A 58 -3.38 13.30 15.92
N GLN A 59 -4.30 12.66 16.64
CA GLN A 59 -5.20 11.65 16.11
C GLN A 59 -6.64 12.05 16.38
N SER A 60 -7.51 11.85 15.40
CA SER A 60 -8.95 11.94 15.54
C SER A 60 -9.59 10.63 15.14
N PHE A 61 -10.37 10.07 16.05
CA PHE A 61 -11.13 8.85 15.82
C PHE A 61 -12.58 9.20 15.50
N THR A 62 -13.01 8.82 14.31
CA THR A 62 -14.28 9.23 13.72
C THR A 62 -15.11 8.06 13.24
N GLU A 63 -16.41 8.29 13.07
CA GLU A 63 -17.37 7.33 12.53
C GLU A 63 -18.18 7.98 11.41
N THR A 64 -18.36 7.25 10.31
CA THR A 64 -19.31 7.59 9.25
C THR A 64 -20.33 6.46 9.06
N ARG A 65 -21.56 6.81 8.68
CA ARG A 65 -22.64 5.86 8.40
C ARG A 65 -23.27 6.18 7.05
N GLY A 66 -23.36 5.17 6.19
CA GLY A 66 -24.04 5.24 4.89
C GLY A 66 -25.07 4.14 4.75
N THR A 67 -26.11 4.34 3.94
CA THR A 67 -27.11 3.29 3.66
C THR A 67 -27.25 3.06 2.16
N GLU A 68 -27.40 1.81 1.76
CA GLU A 68 -27.70 1.41 0.40
C GLU A 68 -28.90 0.44 0.36
N LEU A 69 -29.60 0.39 -0.77
CA LEU A 69 -30.61 -0.64 -1.02
C LEU A 69 -29.93 -1.86 -1.64
N THR A 70 -30.14 -3.03 -1.05
CA THR A 70 -29.57 -4.29 -1.53
C THR A 70 -30.61 -5.41 -1.48
N HIS A 71 -30.22 -6.61 -1.92
CA HIS A 71 -31.09 -7.78 -1.95
C HIS A 71 -30.32 -9.08 -1.77
N GLU A 72 -31.04 -10.12 -1.36
CA GLU A 72 -30.55 -11.50 -1.32
C GLU A 72 -31.66 -12.48 -1.74
N PRO A 73 -31.31 -13.71 -2.17
CA PRO A 73 -32.29 -14.76 -2.38
C PRO A 73 -33.16 -14.98 -1.14
N TYR A 74 -34.48 -14.95 -1.31
CA TYR A 74 -35.38 -15.19 -0.19
C TYR A 74 -35.55 -16.70 0.05
N LEU A 75 -35.18 -17.16 1.25
CA LEU A 75 -35.16 -18.58 1.66
C LEU A 75 -36.34 -18.97 2.56
N ASP A 76 -37.51 -18.34 2.38
CA ASP A 76 -38.73 -18.62 3.18
C ASP A 76 -38.55 -18.39 4.70
N GLY A 77 -37.62 -17.52 5.08
CA GLY A 77 -37.40 -17.11 6.48
C GLY A 77 -38.36 -16.00 6.94
N PRO A 78 -38.33 -15.64 8.24
CA PRO A 78 -39.06 -14.48 8.74
C PRO A 78 -38.61 -13.20 8.02
N VAL A 79 -39.55 -12.29 7.76
CA VAL A 79 -39.32 -11.01 7.10
C VAL A 79 -39.52 -9.91 8.12
N ASP A 80 -38.49 -9.08 8.33
CA ASP A 80 -38.60 -7.89 9.18
C ASP A 80 -38.96 -6.65 8.35
N GLY A 81 -40.22 -6.57 7.94
CA GLY A 81 -40.72 -5.49 7.09
C GLY A 81 -41.28 -4.28 7.85
N PRO A 82 -41.75 -3.25 7.13
CA PRO A 82 -42.33 -2.03 7.71
C PRO A 82 -43.55 -2.27 8.60
N GLU A 83 -44.20 -3.43 8.48
CA GLU A 83 -45.28 -3.88 9.37
C GLU A 83 -44.84 -4.07 10.82
N ASN A 84 -43.54 -4.29 11.07
CA ASN A 84 -42.98 -4.47 12.42
C ASN A 84 -42.51 -3.15 13.06
N GLY A 85 -42.55 -2.02 12.32
CA GLY A 85 -42.20 -0.70 12.83
C GLY A 85 -41.62 0.23 11.75
N PRO A 86 -41.45 1.53 12.06
CA PRO A 86 -40.74 2.44 11.17
C PRO A 86 -39.23 2.12 11.18
N ALA A 87 -38.59 2.16 10.01
CA ALA A 87 -37.16 2.00 9.91
C ALA A 87 -36.42 3.10 10.69
N PRO A 88 -35.46 2.75 11.57
CA PRO A 88 -34.71 3.73 12.34
C PRO A 88 -33.76 4.55 11.47
N GLU A 89 -33.49 5.78 11.90
CA GLU A 89 -32.42 6.60 11.30
C GLU A 89 -31.04 5.94 11.51
N PRO A 90 -30.06 6.14 10.60
CA PRO A 90 -28.77 5.45 10.66
C PRO A 90 -28.07 5.55 12.02
N TRP A 91 -28.12 6.73 12.67
CA TRP A 91 -27.49 6.98 13.98
C TRP A 91 -28.27 6.42 15.18
N ALA A 92 -29.54 6.06 15.00
CA ALA A 92 -30.36 5.44 16.04
C ALA A 92 -30.12 3.92 16.16
N ILE A 93 -29.45 3.31 15.17
CA ILE A 93 -29.08 1.90 15.19
C ILE A 93 -27.88 1.72 16.14
N PRO A 94 -27.98 0.92 17.21
CA PRO A 94 -26.88 0.71 18.13
C PRO A 94 -25.75 -0.07 17.45
N MET A 95 -24.52 0.39 17.64
CA MET A 95 -23.32 -0.25 17.10
C MET A 95 -22.31 -0.46 18.23
N GLN A 96 -21.61 -1.59 18.20
CA GLN A 96 -20.48 -1.82 19.08
C GLN A 96 -19.28 -1.04 18.55
N MET A 97 -18.83 -0.04 19.32
CA MET A 97 -17.66 0.75 18.95
C MET A 97 -16.39 -0.10 19.10
N PRO A 98 -15.48 -0.10 18.12
CA PRO A 98 -14.23 -0.82 18.23
C PRO A 98 -13.24 -0.12 19.17
N PRO A 99 -12.07 -0.72 19.46
CA PRO A 99 -11.03 -0.06 20.25
C PRO A 99 -10.73 1.34 19.71
N ARG A 100 -10.61 2.33 20.61
CA ARG A 100 -10.33 3.71 20.23
C ARG A 100 -9.03 3.79 19.43
N PHE A 101 -9.01 4.64 18.42
CA PHE A 101 -7.88 4.85 17.52
C PHE A 101 -7.52 3.63 16.66
N THR A 102 -8.48 2.75 16.38
CA THR A 102 -8.33 1.71 15.35
C THR A 102 -8.16 2.37 13.98
N PRO A 103 -7.16 1.98 13.16
CA PRO A 103 -6.85 2.67 11.91
C PRO A 103 -8.04 2.76 10.93
N ASP A 104 -8.68 1.62 10.67
CA ASP A 104 -9.89 1.52 9.84
C ASP A 104 -10.65 0.25 10.25
N GLU A 105 -11.93 0.38 10.52
CA GLU A 105 -12.85 -0.74 10.76
C GLU A 105 -14.17 -0.48 10.04
N ARG A 106 -14.72 -1.51 9.39
CA ARG A 106 -15.93 -1.41 8.58
C ARG A 106 -16.88 -2.56 8.93
N VAL A 107 -18.13 -2.21 9.18
CA VAL A 107 -19.19 -3.17 9.48
C VAL A 107 -20.41 -2.86 8.62
N ALA A 108 -21.02 -3.90 8.06
CA ALA A 108 -22.28 -3.79 7.35
C ALA A 108 -23.39 -4.50 8.13
N VAL A 109 -24.49 -3.79 8.40
CA VAL A 109 -25.65 -4.34 9.11
C VAL A 109 -26.93 -4.11 8.31
N ARG A 110 -27.86 -5.05 8.39
CA ARG A 110 -29.21 -4.87 7.85
C ARG A 110 -29.97 -3.87 8.75
N VAL A 111 -30.64 -2.90 8.12
CA VAL A 111 -31.45 -1.90 8.83
C VAL A 111 -32.78 -2.54 9.25
N PRO A 112 -33.17 -2.47 10.54
CA PRO A 112 -34.43 -3.04 11.01
C PRO A 112 -35.66 -2.49 10.26
N HIS A 113 -36.67 -3.34 10.11
CA HIS A 113 -37.97 -3.02 9.51
C HIS A 113 -37.89 -2.53 8.06
N THR A 114 -36.88 -2.97 7.30
CA THR A 114 -36.71 -2.60 5.88
C THR A 114 -36.80 -3.78 4.92
N ASP A 115 -37.07 -4.98 5.42
CA ASP A 115 -37.14 -6.16 4.57
C ASP A 115 -38.43 -6.15 3.75
N GLU A 116 -38.29 -6.45 2.45
CA GLU A 116 -39.41 -6.49 1.53
C GLU A 116 -39.18 -7.60 0.51
N VAL A 117 -40.05 -8.62 0.52
CA VAL A 117 -39.95 -9.73 -0.43
C VAL A 117 -40.61 -9.36 -1.74
N ARG A 118 -39.83 -9.40 -2.82
CA ARG A 118 -40.29 -9.11 -4.18
C ARG A 118 -39.98 -10.27 -5.12
N THR A 119 -40.74 -10.36 -6.19
CA THR A 119 -40.42 -11.25 -7.31
C THR A 119 -39.03 -10.92 -7.86
N CYS A 120 -38.23 -11.95 -8.13
CA CYS A 120 -36.87 -11.75 -8.63
C CYS A 120 -36.87 -11.00 -9.96
N PHE A 121 -36.28 -9.81 -9.98
CA PHE A 121 -36.17 -9.00 -11.20
C PHE A 121 -35.30 -9.67 -12.29
N GLY A 122 -34.35 -10.53 -11.91
CA GLY A 122 -33.47 -11.22 -12.86
C GLY A 122 -34.13 -12.34 -13.67
N CYS A 123 -35.23 -12.94 -13.19
CA CYS A 123 -35.93 -14.04 -13.87
C CYS A 123 -37.45 -13.89 -13.91
N GLY A 124 -38.00 -12.74 -13.47
CA GLY A 124 -39.45 -12.53 -13.41
C GLY A 124 -40.23 -13.48 -12.49
N GLY A 125 -39.54 -14.26 -11.64
CA GLY A 125 -40.16 -15.28 -10.78
C GLY A 125 -40.05 -16.71 -11.30
N ASP A 126 -39.40 -16.96 -12.43
CA ASP A 126 -39.27 -18.32 -12.98
C ASP A 126 -38.25 -19.17 -12.22
N GLY A 127 -37.21 -18.52 -11.67
CA GLY A 127 -36.06 -19.17 -11.03
C GLY A 127 -35.04 -19.73 -12.04
N ARG A 128 -35.34 -19.62 -13.33
CA ARG A 128 -34.47 -19.95 -14.44
C ARG A 128 -34.42 -18.79 -15.43
N VAL A 129 -33.33 -18.68 -16.16
CA VAL A 129 -33.17 -17.72 -17.25
C VAL A 129 -32.74 -18.45 -18.51
N THR A 130 -33.13 -17.92 -19.67
CA THR A 130 -32.70 -18.47 -20.96
C THR A 130 -31.19 -18.52 -21.02
N CYS A 131 -30.64 -19.66 -21.45
CA CYS A 131 -29.21 -19.81 -21.63
C CYS A 131 -28.74 -18.88 -22.75
N ASP A 132 -27.95 -17.87 -22.38
CA ASP A 132 -27.31 -16.90 -23.28
C ASP A 132 -26.47 -17.56 -24.38
N THR A 133 -25.80 -18.67 -24.05
CA THR A 133 -24.83 -19.33 -24.94
C THR A 133 -25.52 -20.02 -26.12
N CYS A 134 -26.73 -20.56 -25.92
CA CYS A 134 -27.51 -21.21 -26.97
C CYS A 134 -28.79 -20.47 -27.35
N GLY A 135 -29.06 -19.30 -26.76
CA GLY A 135 -30.30 -18.53 -26.95
C GLY A 135 -31.58 -19.34 -26.67
N GLY A 136 -31.54 -20.29 -25.73
CA GLY A 136 -32.66 -21.19 -25.45
C GLY A 136 -32.74 -22.47 -26.28
N GLY A 137 -31.96 -22.59 -27.36
CA GLY A 137 -32.06 -23.73 -28.28
C GLY A 137 -31.43 -25.05 -27.80
N GLY A 138 -30.77 -25.08 -26.64
CA GLY A 138 -30.12 -26.26 -26.06
C GLY A 138 -28.89 -26.77 -26.84
N ARG A 139 -28.62 -26.25 -28.03
CA ARG A 139 -27.49 -26.65 -28.88
C ARG A 139 -26.75 -25.42 -29.39
N VAL A 140 -25.44 -25.57 -29.57
CA VAL A 140 -24.55 -24.54 -30.13
C VAL A 140 -23.87 -25.09 -31.37
N SER A 141 -23.40 -24.20 -32.26
CA SER A 141 -22.63 -24.62 -33.43
C SER A 141 -21.39 -25.39 -33.01
N CYS A 142 -21.10 -26.48 -33.72
CA CYS A 142 -19.90 -27.27 -33.47
C CYS A 142 -18.67 -26.44 -33.87
N SER A 143 -17.79 -26.15 -32.92
CA SER A 143 -16.56 -25.38 -33.17
C SER A 143 -15.61 -26.13 -34.11
N SER A 144 -15.56 -27.45 -34.04
CA SER A 144 -14.67 -28.28 -34.87
C SER A 144 -15.00 -28.24 -36.37
N CYS A 145 -16.24 -27.92 -36.75
CA CYS A 145 -16.65 -27.84 -38.15
C CYS A 145 -17.34 -26.50 -38.51
N GLY A 146 -17.28 -25.50 -37.64
CA GLY A 146 -17.91 -24.19 -37.84
C GLY A 146 -19.45 -24.21 -37.97
N GLY A 147 -20.12 -25.33 -37.73
CA GLY A 147 -21.55 -25.49 -38.00
C GLY A 147 -21.90 -26.37 -39.21
N ASP A 148 -20.93 -26.72 -40.06
CA ASP A 148 -21.20 -27.36 -41.35
C ASP A 148 -21.50 -28.86 -41.28
N GLY A 149 -21.22 -29.49 -40.14
CA GLY A 149 -21.33 -30.94 -39.95
C GLY A 149 -20.25 -31.74 -40.70
N ARG A 150 -19.37 -31.08 -41.46
CA ARG A 150 -18.32 -31.70 -42.27
C ARG A 150 -17.00 -30.99 -42.05
N ILE A 151 -15.90 -31.74 -42.13
CA ILE A 151 -14.54 -31.20 -42.06
C ILE A 151 -13.88 -31.50 -43.39
N THR A 152 -13.32 -30.48 -44.03
CA THR A 152 -12.63 -30.59 -45.31
C THR A 152 -11.14 -30.51 -45.07
N GLU A 153 -10.43 -31.58 -45.37
CA GLU A 153 -8.98 -31.70 -45.23
C GLU A 153 -8.34 -31.83 -46.59
N THR A 154 -7.24 -31.11 -46.79
CA THR A 154 -6.44 -31.21 -48.00
C THR A 154 -5.37 -32.25 -47.77
N ARG A 155 -5.44 -33.38 -48.49
CA ARG A 155 -4.43 -34.45 -48.43
C ARG A 155 -3.56 -34.45 -49.66
N THR A 156 -2.28 -34.70 -49.46
CA THR A 156 -1.32 -34.89 -50.54
C THR A 156 -1.27 -36.38 -50.85
N VAL A 157 -1.73 -36.75 -52.05
CA VAL A 157 -1.69 -38.14 -52.54
C VAL A 157 -0.50 -38.27 -53.46
N THR A 158 0.41 -39.14 -53.05
CA THR A 158 1.63 -39.45 -53.79
C THR A 158 1.50 -40.84 -54.39
N GLU A 159 1.38 -40.92 -55.71
CA GLU A 159 1.29 -42.17 -56.47
C GLU A 159 2.62 -42.41 -57.17
N THR A 160 3.19 -43.61 -57.01
CA THR A 160 4.42 -44.01 -57.69
C THR A 160 4.09 -45.09 -58.71
N ASP A 161 4.45 -44.86 -59.97
CA ASP A 161 4.22 -45.83 -61.04
C ASP A 161 5.18 -47.03 -60.96
N ALA A 162 4.93 -48.05 -61.78
CA ALA A 162 5.74 -49.27 -61.84
C ALA A 162 7.18 -49.03 -62.34
N GLN A 163 7.45 -47.84 -62.90
CA GLN A 163 8.76 -47.38 -63.37
C GLN A 163 9.50 -46.56 -62.31
N GLY A 164 8.91 -46.35 -61.13
CA GLY A 164 9.50 -45.63 -60.00
C GLY A 164 9.27 -44.12 -60.03
N ASN A 165 8.47 -43.58 -60.95
CA ASN A 165 8.18 -42.15 -60.99
C ASN A 165 7.08 -41.80 -59.98
N THR A 166 7.39 -40.85 -59.10
CA THR A 166 6.49 -40.39 -58.05
C THR A 166 5.78 -39.12 -58.50
N THR A 167 4.44 -39.16 -58.64
CA THR A 167 3.61 -37.98 -58.87
C THR A 167 2.85 -37.63 -57.60
N THR A 168 2.87 -36.35 -57.24
CA THR A 168 2.21 -35.86 -56.03
C THR A 168 1.12 -34.89 -56.43
N ARG A 169 -0.13 -35.18 -56.05
CA ARG A 169 -1.27 -34.30 -56.26
C ARG A 169 -1.97 -33.98 -54.95
N THR A 170 -2.55 -32.80 -54.91
CA THR A 170 -3.31 -32.33 -53.76
C THR A 170 -4.79 -32.65 -54.00
N GLU A 171 -5.39 -33.44 -53.13
CA GLU A 171 -6.81 -33.80 -53.18
C GLU A 171 -7.53 -33.28 -51.93
N THR A 172 -8.74 -32.77 -52.12
CA THR A 172 -9.60 -32.31 -51.03
C THR A 172 -10.50 -33.44 -50.58
N HIS A 173 -10.38 -33.88 -49.33
CA HIS A 173 -11.18 -34.93 -48.73
C HIS A 173 -12.14 -34.33 -47.69
N THR A 174 -13.44 -34.43 -47.94
CA THR A 174 -14.48 -34.00 -47.00
C THR A 174 -15.01 -35.21 -46.23
N SER A 175 -14.83 -35.19 -44.91
CA SER A 175 -15.34 -36.21 -44.00
C SER A 175 -16.43 -35.64 -43.08
N THR A 176 -17.25 -36.54 -42.52
CA THR A 176 -18.27 -36.15 -41.55
C THR A 176 -17.59 -35.73 -40.25
N CYS A 177 -17.98 -34.60 -39.67
CA CYS A 177 -17.41 -34.15 -38.40
C CYS A 177 -17.78 -35.14 -37.30
N THR A 178 -16.78 -35.77 -36.67
CA THR A 178 -16.97 -36.75 -35.59
C THR A 178 -17.48 -36.10 -34.30
N TRP A 179 -17.04 -34.87 -34.01
CA TRP A 179 -17.42 -34.12 -32.81
C TRP A 179 -18.91 -33.81 -32.71
N CYS A 180 -19.59 -33.57 -33.83
CA CYS A 180 -21.04 -33.36 -33.88
C CYS A 180 -21.78 -34.49 -34.60
N SER A 181 -21.06 -35.55 -34.99
CA SER A 181 -21.59 -36.68 -35.77
C SER A 181 -22.40 -36.24 -37.00
N GLY A 182 -21.89 -35.24 -37.73
CA GLY A 182 -22.54 -34.73 -38.94
C GLY A 182 -23.66 -33.72 -38.73
N SER A 183 -24.10 -33.47 -37.49
CA SER A 183 -25.25 -32.59 -37.23
C SER A 183 -24.93 -31.09 -37.30
N GLY A 184 -23.65 -30.73 -37.33
CA GLY A 184 -23.20 -29.33 -37.29
C GLY A 184 -23.39 -28.63 -35.94
N ARG A 185 -24.08 -29.26 -34.98
CA ARG A 185 -24.36 -28.68 -33.66
C ARG A 185 -24.01 -29.66 -32.55
N VAL A 186 -23.62 -29.13 -31.40
CA VAL A 186 -23.35 -29.92 -30.18
C VAL A 186 -24.24 -29.44 -29.04
N THR A 187 -24.50 -30.31 -28.08
CA THR A 187 -25.24 -29.95 -26.86
C THR A 187 -24.53 -28.80 -26.16
N CYS A 188 -25.29 -27.78 -25.79
CA CYS A 188 -24.75 -26.64 -25.06
C CYS A 188 -24.27 -27.12 -23.68
N SER A 189 -22.98 -26.96 -23.40
CA SER A 189 -22.38 -27.36 -22.12
C SER A 189 -22.91 -26.55 -20.94
N LYS A 190 -23.19 -25.25 -21.13
CA LYS A 190 -23.66 -24.34 -20.06
C LYS A 190 -25.03 -24.76 -19.49
N CYS A 191 -25.97 -25.18 -20.34
CA CYS A 191 -27.31 -25.60 -19.91
C CYS A 191 -27.55 -27.11 -19.97
N GLY A 192 -26.54 -27.90 -20.36
CA GLY A 192 -26.67 -29.35 -20.54
C GLY A 192 -27.72 -29.76 -21.58
N GLY A 193 -28.09 -28.88 -22.50
CA GLY A 193 -29.15 -29.11 -23.49
C GLY A 193 -30.54 -28.65 -23.10
N GLY A 194 -30.75 -28.21 -21.85
CA GLY A 194 -32.07 -27.79 -21.37
C GLY A 194 -32.54 -26.40 -21.84
N GLY A 195 -31.68 -25.63 -22.50
CA GLY A 195 -32.01 -24.29 -23.02
C GLY A 195 -32.12 -23.20 -21.94
N GLN A 196 -32.21 -23.56 -20.67
CA GLN A 196 -32.27 -22.63 -19.54
C GLN A 196 -31.22 -22.98 -18.49
N VAL A 197 -30.78 -21.97 -17.75
CA VAL A 197 -29.89 -22.10 -16.60
C VAL A 197 -30.57 -21.53 -15.35
N THR A 198 -30.14 -21.96 -14.17
CA THR A 198 -30.62 -21.39 -12.91
C THR A 198 -30.36 -19.88 -12.88
N CYS A 199 -31.32 -19.10 -12.38
CA CYS A 199 -31.12 -17.66 -12.23
C CYS A 199 -30.06 -17.38 -11.18
N ASP A 200 -28.97 -16.69 -11.53
CA ASP A 200 -27.89 -16.37 -10.60
C ASP A 200 -28.33 -15.35 -9.53
N THR A 201 -29.23 -14.41 -9.87
CA THR A 201 -29.69 -13.37 -8.94
C THR A 201 -30.45 -13.94 -7.74
N CYS A 202 -31.36 -14.89 -7.96
CA CYS A 202 -32.14 -15.51 -6.88
C CYS A 202 -31.71 -16.95 -6.58
N VAL A 203 -30.70 -17.48 -7.26
CA VAL A 203 -30.22 -18.86 -7.10
C VAL A 203 -31.37 -19.89 -7.18
N GLY A 204 -32.33 -19.64 -8.09
CA GLY A 204 -33.52 -20.49 -8.26
C GLY A 204 -34.67 -20.25 -7.28
N GLN A 205 -34.54 -19.35 -6.30
CA GLN A 205 -35.55 -19.10 -5.26
C GLN A 205 -36.77 -18.30 -5.73
N ARG A 206 -36.73 -17.74 -6.95
CA ARG A 206 -37.81 -16.96 -7.59
C ARG A 206 -38.17 -15.63 -6.94
N ARG A 207 -37.81 -15.43 -5.66
CA ARG A 207 -38.03 -14.20 -4.90
C ARG A 207 -36.73 -13.70 -4.28
N LEU A 208 -36.69 -12.40 -4.05
CA LEU A 208 -35.59 -11.68 -3.42
C LEU A 208 -36.11 -10.95 -2.20
N CYS A 209 -35.35 -10.98 -1.11
CA CYS A 209 -35.56 -10.11 0.04
C CYS A 209 -34.75 -8.84 -0.19
N HIS A 210 -35.43 -7.74 -0.47
CA HIS A 210 -34.83 -6.41 -0.58
C HIS A 210 -34.78 -5.78 0.81
N PHE A 211 -33.71 -5.04 1.12
CA PHE A 211 -33.56 -4.38 2.42
C PHE A 211 -32.54 -3.25 2.34
N ARG A 212 -32.58 -2.34 3.30
CA ARG A 212 -31.53 -1.32 3.44
C ARG A 212 -30.37 -1.91 4.23
N ARG A 213 -29.16 -1.80 3.71
CA ARG A 213 -27.92 -2.16 4.39
C ARG A 213 -27.20 -0.89 4.80
N MET A 214 -26.88 -0.77 6.09
CA MET A 214 -26.08 0.31 6.63
C MET A 214 -24.62 -0.13 6.70
N HIS A 215 -23.74 0.71 6.15
CA HIS A 215 -22.29 0.60 6.27
C HIS A 215 -21.83 1.59 7.32
N VAL A 216 -21.12 1.10 8.33
CA VAL A 216 -20.50 1.89 9.37
C VAL A 216 -19.00 1.78 9.21
N ARG A 217 -18.30 2.91 9.20
CA ARG A 217 -16.85 2.97 9.13
C ARG A 217 -16.34 3.76 10.32
N TRP A 218 -15.49 3.14 11.12
CA TRP A 218 -14.64 3.85 12.07
C TRP A 218 -13.26 4.03 11.48
N SER A 219 -12.67 5.21 11.63
CA SER A 219 -11.33 5.45 11.12
C SER A 219 -10.56 6.42 12.00
N THR A 220 -9.23 6.30 11.96
CA THR A 220 -8.34 7.22 12.67
C THR A 220 -7.57 8.07 11.70
N ARG A 221 -7.89 9.37 11.69
CA ARG A 221 -7.07 10.37 11.01
C ARG A 221 -5.88 10.71 11.89
N THR A 222 -4.66 10.54 11.37
CA THR A 222 -3.42 10.84 12.08
C THR A 222 -2.62 11.88 11.30
N ASN A 223 -2.29 12.98 11.95
CA ASN A 223 -1.36 13.99 11.44
C ASN A 223 -0.23 14.16 12.45
N SER A 224 1.00 14.30 11.98
CA SER A 224 2.17 14.48 12.84
C SER A 224 3.04 15.64 12.38
N LYS A 225 3.77 16.23 13.31
CA LYS A 225 4.80 17.24 13.03
C LYS A 225 6.05 16.93 13.84
N GLN A 226 7.15 16.74 13.13
CA GLN A 226 8.47 16.60 13.73
C GLN A 226 9.14 17.97 13.85
N LEU A 227 9.86 18.15 14.95
CA LEU A 227 10.63 19.34 15.26
C LEU A 227 12.06 18.91 15.56
N GLU A 228 12.91 19.02 14.55
CA GLU A 228 14.34 18.70 14.58
C GLU A 228 15.11 19.99 14.29
N LYS A 229 16.25 20.22 14.95
CA LYS A 229 17.06 21.46 14.81
C LYS A 229 18.44 21.23 14.19
N THR A 230 18.83 19.98 14.00
CA THR A 230 20.09 19.59 13.35
C THR A 230 19.88 19.34 11.85
N GLY A 231 20.82 18.66 11.19
CA GLY A 231 20.68 18.21 9.80
C GLY A 231 20.05 16.82 9.65
N LEU A 232 19.41 16.27 10.70
CA LEU A 232 18.75 14.97 10.64
C LEU A 232 17.39 15.14 9.93
N PRO A 233 17.07 14.32 8.91
CA PRO A 233 15.77 14.40 8.25
C PRO A 233 14.59 14.15 9.21
N ASP A 234 13.61 15.06 9.22
CA ASP A 234 12.39 15.01 10.03
C ASP A 234 11.66 13.65 9.94
N GLU A 235 11.61 13.06 8.74
CA GLU A 235 10.95 11.77 8.49
C GLU A 235 11.55 10.64 9.32
N LEU A 236 12.86 10.69 9.61
CA LEU A 236 13.53 9.67 10.43
C LEU A 236 13.16 9.80 11.91
N VAL A 237 12.87 11.01 12.37
CA VAL A 237 12.45 11.27 13.77
C VAL A 237 11.11 10.60 14.05
N GLY A 238 10.14 10.69 13.13
CA GLY A 238 8.82 10.08 13.30
C GLY A 238 8.85 8.54 13.39
N LEU A 239 9.88 7.92 12.80
CA LEU A 239 10.08 6.46 12.78
C LEU A 239 10.93 5.93 13.94
N ALA A 240 11.59 6.82 14.68
CA ALA A 240 12.50 6.46 15.77
C ALA A 240 11.75 6.16 17.07
N GLY A 241 12.38 5.38 17.95
CA GLY A 241 11.91 5.23 19.32
C GLY A 241 12.01 6.55 20.08
N GLY A 242 11.00 6.90 20.87
CA GLY A 242 10.99 8.12 21.67
C GLY A 242 10.27 7.90 23.01
N GLU A 243 10.53 8.78 23.96
CA GLU A 243 9.85 8.80 25.25
C GLU A 243 8.59 9.66 25.15
N VAL A 244 7.44 9.14 25.59
CA VAL A 244 6.19 9.91 25.62
C VAL A 244 6.26 10.88 26.79
N ILE A 245 6.39 12.17 26.49
CA ILE A 245 6.44 13.24 27.50
C ILE A 245 5.07 13.87 27.74
N LEU A 246 4.13 13.66 26.81
CA LEU A 246 2.73 14.04 26.95
C LEU A 246 1.85 13.06 26.19
N ALA A 247 0.76 12.64 26.83
CA ALA A 247 -0.35 11.96 26.19
C ALA A 247 -1.65 12.52 26.77
N GLU A 248 -2.50 13.08 25.91
CA GLU A 248 -3.81 13.62 26.25
C GLU A 248 -4.86 12.97 25.36
N GLU A 249 -6.00 12.60 25.93
CA GLU A 249 -7.13 12.01 25.22
C GLU A 249 -8.43 12.64 25.74
N ASP A 250 -9.24 13.19 24.84
CA ASP A 250 -10.52 13.82 25.17
C ASP A 250 -11.52 13.65 24.00
N ALA A 251 -12.81 13.90 24.22
CA ALA A 251 -13.82 13.93 23.17
C ALA A 251 -13.48 14.99 22.11
N ARG A 252 -12.98 16.14 22.55
CA ARG A 252 -12.49 17.24 21.72
C ARG A 252 -11.34 17.93 22.43
N ILE A 253 -10.16 17.98 21.80
CA ILE A 253 -9.01 18.72 22.30
C ILE A 253 -9.04 20.11 21.67
N GLU A 254 -9.16 21.13 22.52
CA GLU A 254 -9.21 22.54 22.11
C GLU A 254 -7.81 23.13 21.96
N GLN A 255 -7.67 24.19 21.16
CA GLN A 255 -6.42 24.93 21.03
C GLN A 255 -6.07 25.67 22.32
N GLY A 256 -4.79 25.72 22.67
CA GLY A 256 -4.31 26.48 23.81
C GLY A 256 -4.07 27.94 23.51
N ARG A 257 -4.47 28.80 24.44
CA ARG A 257 -4.03 30.21 24.52
C ARG A 257 -3.08 30.39 25.71
N GLY A 258 -1.89 29.78 25.65
CA GLY A 258 -0.88 29.90 26.69
C GLY A 258 -1.30 29.33 28.05
N ILE A 259 -0.68 29.85 29.12
CA ILE A 259 -0.69 29.26 30.48
C ILE A 259 -2.08 29.33 31.17
N GLU A 260 -2.95 30.25 30.74
CA GLU A 260 -4.21 30.54 31.44
C GLU A 260 -5.48 30.26 30.59
N GLY A 261 -5.34 29.62 29.42
CA GLY A 261 -6.46 29.30 28.53
C GLY A 261 -6.91 27.83 28.58
N PRO A 262 -8.14 27.50 28.12
CA PRO A 262 -8.43 26.15 27.66
C PRO A 262 -7.45 25.84 26.52
N GLY A 263 -6.79 24.69 26.59
CA GLY A 263 -5.74 24.29 25.66
C GLY A 263 -5.29 22.87 25.91
N PRO A 264 -4.49 22.28 25.00
CA PRO A 264 -3.75 21.09 25.36
C PRO A 264 -2.88 21.45 26.57
N TYR A 265 -2.46 20.46 27.37
CA TYR A 265 -1.63 20.67 28.58
C TYR A 265 -2.38 21.08 29.86
N ARG A 266 -3.71 20.91 29.96
CA ARG A 266 -4.49 21.23 31.17
C ARG A 266 -3.92 20.52 32.41
N GLY A 267 -3.45 21.30 33.39
CA GLY A 267 -2.95 20.76 34.68
C GLY A 267 -1.53 20.17 34.63
N VAL A 268 -0.82 20.30 33.51
CA VAL A 268 0.57 19.83 33.38
C VAL A 268 1.51 21.00 33.65
N SER A 269 2.32 20.93 34.71
CA SER A 269 3.33 21.94 35.04
C SER A 269 4.56 21.94 34.10
N VAL A 270 4.49 21.19 33.00
CA VAL A 270 5.57 21.08 32.02
C VAL A 270 5.41 22.20 31.02
N ARG A 271 6.34 23.16 31.06
CA ARG A 271 6.51 24.12 29.97
C ARG A 271 6.97 23.35 28.74
N VAL A 272 6.03 23.00 27.88
CA VAL A 272 6.34 22.46 26.56
C VAL A 272 6.91 23.63 25.73
N ASN A 273 7.95 23.36 24.93
CA ASN A 273 8.57 24.39 24.09
C ASN A 273 7.52 25.08 23.20
N ALA A 274 7.60 26.40 23.01
CA ALA A 274 6.70 27.18 22.17
C ALA A 274 6.57 26.61 20.74
N ASP A 275 7.65 26.01 20.21
CA ASP A 275 7.64 25.33 18.91
C ASP A 275 6.67 24.12 18.91
N VAL A 276 6.63 23.36 20.01
CA VAL A 276 5.74 22.19 20.19
C VAL A 276 4.30 22.62 20.38
N GLU A 277 4.07 23.69 21.16
CA GLU A 277 2.73 24.28 21.32
C GLU A 277 2.18 24.77 19.97
N ALA A 278 2.99 25.49 19.19
CA ALA A 278 2.62 25.93 17.86
C ALA A 278 2.33 24.74 16.92
N ALA A 279 3.15 23.68 16.97
CA ALA A 279 2.94 22.47 16.19
C ALA A 279 1.62 21.76 16.57
N ALA A 280 1.36 21.57 17.87
CA ALA A 280 0.13 20.96 18.36
C ALA A 280 -1.11 21.77 17.96
N ASN A 281 -1.10 23.09 18.18
CA ASN A 281 -2.21 23.96 17.79
C ASN A 281 -2.45 23.94 16.27
N GLY A 282 -1.37 23.90 15.46
CA GLY A 282 -1.46 23.74 14.01
C GLY A 282 -2.14 22.43 13.60
N LEU A 283 -1.76 21.31 14.25
CA LEU A 283 -2.36 20.00 14.02
C LEU A 283 -3.84 19.95 14.43
N ILE A 284 -4.18 20.49 15.61
CA ILE A 284 -5.57 20.58 16.10
C ILE A 284 -6.44 21.36 15.09
N THR A 285 -5.95 22.49 14.60
CA THR A 285 -6.66 23.32 13.62
C THR A 285 -6.86 22.61 12.28
N SER A 286 -5.92 21.76 11.88
CA SER A 286 -5.99 21.05 10.60
C SER A 286 -7.03 19.93 10.56
N HIS A 287 -7.49 19.47 11.73
CA HIS A 287 -8.50 18.42 11.85
C HIS A 287 -9.92 19.00 11.77
N VAL A 288 -10.35 19.25 10.54
CA VAL A 288 -11.73 19.62 10.18
C VAL A 288 -12.45 18.39 9.62
N PHE A 289 -13.69 18.18 10.07
CA PHE A 289 -14.54 17.05 9.70
C PHE A 289 -15.82 17.54 9.00
N PRO A 290 -16.29 16.84 7.96
CA PRO A 290 -17.58 17.12 7.35
C PRO A 290 -18.72 16.73 8.31
N ALA A 291 -19.93 17.20 8.03
CA ALA A 291 -21.08 17.04 8.93
C ALA A 291 -21.55 15.58 9.09
N ASP A 292 -21.24 14.72 8.12
CA ASP A 292 -21.56 13.28 8.10
C ASP A 292 -20.50 12.41 8.80
N GLU A 293 -19.42 13.03 9.30
CA GLU A 293 -18.37 12.37 10.06
C GLU A 293 -18.45 12.75 11.54
N LYS A 294 -18.85 11.78 12.37
CA LYS A 294 -18.99 11.97 13.81
C LYS A 294 -17.64 11.78 14.50
N LEU A 295 -17.17 12.81 15.19
CA LEU A 295 -16.00 12.71 16.07
C LEU A 295 -16.36 12.01 17.39
N HIS A 296 -15.58 11.00 17.77
CA HIS A 296 -15.75 10.30 19.05
C HIS A 296 -14.71 10.71 20.08
N CYS A 297 -13.45 10.77 19.68
CA CYS A 297 -12.36 11.20 20.55
C CYS A 297 -11.15 11.65 19.74
N GLN A 298 -10.28 12.40 20.41
CA GLN A 298 -9.01 12.88 19.90
C GLN A 298 -7.90 12.53 20.87
N ARG A 299 -6.70 12.36 20.33
CA ARG A 299 -5.50 12.08 21.11
C ARG A 299 -4.34 12.93 20.62
N LEU A 300 -3.68 13.60 21.56
CA LEU A 300 -2.43 14.30 21.33
C LEU A 300 -1.32 13.54 22.06
N VAL A 301 -0.28 13.15 21.33
CA VAL A 301 0.93 12.54 21.88
C VAL A 301 2.13 13.38 21.49
N VAL A 302 2.96 13.73 22.46
CA VAL A 302 4.27 14.34 22.20
C VAL A 302 5.34 13.36 22.65
N ARG A 303 6.22 12.98 21.71
CA ARG A 303 7.37 12.12 21.98
C ARG A 303 8.65 12.94 21.91
N ALA A 304 9.51 12.80 22.92
CA ALA A 304 10.88 13.29 22.89
C ALA A 304 11.79 12.20 22.30
N VAL A 305 12.51 12.56 21.23
CA VAL A 305 13.45 11.68 20.52
C VAL A 305 14.85 12.20 20.81
N PRO A 306 15.71 11.45 21.53
CA PRO A 306 17.08 11.88 21.74
C PRO A 306 17.84 11.89 20.41
N VAL A 307 18.65 12.92 20.17
CA VAL A 307 19.47 13.04 18.96
C VAL A 307 20.90 13.39 19.37
N TYR A 308 21.88 12.72 18.78
CA TYR A 308 23.29 12.98 18.97
C TYR A 308 23.91 13.28 17.62
N GLU A 309 24.40 14.51 17.42
CA GLU A 309 25.13 14.89 16.21
C GLU A 309 26.64 14.79 16.45
N ALA A 310 27.32 14.02 15.62
CA ALA A 310 28.78 13.94 15.59
C ALA A 310 29.32 14.59 14.31
N ARG A 311 30.11 15.65 14.43
CA ARG A 311 30.83 16.27 13.30
C ARG A 311 32.26 15.79 13.27
N TYR A 312 32.74 15.40 12.09
CA TYR A 312 34.10 14.90 11.89
C TYR A 312 34.74 15.48 10.64
N ARG A 313 36.07 15.58 10.68
CA ARG A 313 36.88 16.01 9.53
C ARG A 313 37.19 14.83 8.61
N TRP A 314 37.02 15.04 7.32
CA TRP A 314 37.39 14.08 6.28
C TRP A 314 38.00 14.79 5.07
N GLY A 315 39.32 14.68 4.92
CA GLY A 315 40.05 15.45 3.92
C GLY A 315 39.95 16.94 4.22
N LYS A 316 39.38 17.72 3.29
CA LYS A 316 39.10 19.16 3.46
C LYS A 316 37.66 19.46 3.91
N ASP A 317 36.81 18.44 4.00
CA ASP A 317 35.39 18.60 4.32
C ASP A 317 35.10 18.31 5.80
N THR A 318 34.08 18.95 6.33
CA THR A 318 33.41 18.54 7.58
C THR A 318 32.14 17.78 7.23
N ARG A 319 31.94 16.63 7.88
CA ARG A 319 30.78 15.76 7.67
C ARG A 319 30.14 15.43 9.01
N SER A 320 28.86 15.08 8.98
CA SER A 320 28.12 14.68 10.18
C SER A 320 27.60 13.25 10.06
N PHE A 321 27.46 12.60 11.22
CA PHE A 321 26.57 11.46 11.40
C PHE A 321 25.73 11.67 12.64
N TRP A 322 24.57 11.02 12.69
CA TRP A 322 23.62 11.15 13.78
C TRP A 322 23.32 9.81 14.40
N ILE A 323 23.09 9.82 15.70
CA ILE A 323 22.50 8.71 16.44
C ILE A 323 21.25 9.22 17.10
N PHE A 324 20.12 8.55 16.88
CA PHE A 324 18.84 9.08 17.29
C PHE A 324 17.88 7.98 17.74
N GLY A 325 16.92 8.40 18.56
CA GLY A 325 15.91 7.54 19.16
C GLY A 325 16.41 6.71 20.32
N THR A 326 15.47 6.25 21.14
CA THR A 326 15.73 5.30 22.24
C THR A 326 16.19 3.94 21.73
N ASP A 327 15.89 3.64 20.47
CA ASP A 327 16.35 2.48 19.70
C ASP A 327 17.71 2.69 19.01
N ARG A 328 18.38 3.83 19.23
CA ARG A 328 19.77 4.11 18.83
C ARG A 328 20.06 3.90 17.34
N ARG A 329 19.19 4.40 16.47
CA ARG A 329 19.37 4.37 15.02
C ARG A 329 20.51 5.26 14.58
N VAL A 330 21.13 4.95 13.46
CA VAL A 330 22.26 5.71 12.90
C VAL A 330 21.90 6.25 11.52
N HIS A 331 22.20 7.53 11.29
CA HIS A 331 22.12 8.16 9.98
C HIS A 331 23.48 8.74 9.60
N ALA A 332 24.09 8.26 8.50
CA ALA A 332 25.42 8.68 8.08
C ALA A 332 25.52 8.80 6.54
N PRO A 333 24.79 9.75 5.91
CA PRO A 333 24.61 9.80 4.46
C PRO A 333 25.90 10.08 3.68
N ARG A 334 26.87 10.75 4.32
CA ARG A 334 28.17 11.08 3.71
C ARG A 334 29.32 10.26 4.29
N TYR A 335 29.03 9.09 4.86
CA TYR A 335 30.09 8.22 5.39
C TYR A 335 31.06 7.79 4.28
N PRO A 336 32.38 7.80 4.51
CA PRO A 336 33.35 7.43 3.48
C PRO A 336 33.16 6.02 2.93
N ILE A 337 33.10 5.92 1.60
CA ILE A 337 32.93 4.67 0.86
C ILE A 337 34.28 3.97 0.71
N SER A 338 34.28 2.64 0.68
CA SER A 338 35.48 1.84 0.45
C SER A 338 35.87 1.82 -1.04
N PRO A 339 37.08 2.28 -1.41
CA PRO A 339 37.49 2.34 -2.82
C PRO A 339 37.66 0.93 -3.46
N TRP A 340 38.04 -0.07 -2.67
CA TRP A 340 38.20 -1.46 -3.13
C TRP A 340 36.88 -2.14 -3.54
N ARG A 341 35.72 -1.71 -3.02
CA ARG A 341 34.42 -2.27 -3.40
C ARG A 341 33.80 -1.59 -4.62
N VAL A 342 34.21 -0.36 -4.93
CA VAL A 342 33.84 0.33 -6.18
C VAL A 342 34.58 -0.26 -7.38
N GLY A 343 35.83 -0.73 -7.19
CA GLY A 343 36.65 -1.36 -8.25
C GLY A 343 36.15 -2.71 -8.76
N GLY A 344 35.29 -3.41 -8.00
CA GLY A 344 34.68 -4.68 -8.43
C GLY A 344 33.58 -4.56 -9.48
N ALA A 345 33.02 -3.36 -9.69
CA ALA A 345 31.96 -3.12 -10.68
C ALA A 345 32.50 -2.65 -12.05
N VAL A 346 33.81 -2.40 -12.19
CA VAL A 346 34.42 -1.89 -13.44
C VAL A 346 35.26 -2.95 -14.16
N LEU A 347 35.53 -4.11 -13.55
CA LEU A 347 36.22 -5.25 -14.18
C LEU A 347 35.26 -6.17 -14.97
N GLY A 348 34.46 -5.56 -15.85
CA GLY A 348 33.55 -6.25 -16.76
C GLY A 348 33.57 -5.68 -18.17
N VAL A 349 34.66 -5.01 -18.57
CA VAL A 349 34.87 -4.62 -19.97
C VAL A 349 36.06 -5.42 -20.51
N VAL A 350 35.71 -6.39 -21.35
CA VAL A 350 36.63 -7.20 -22.15
C VAL A 350 37.61 -6.28 -22.89
N ALA A 351 38.90 -6.61 -22.78
CA ALA A 351 39.95 -6.01 -23.59
C ALA A 351 39.63 -6.20 -25.09
N VAL A 352 39.44 -5.09 -25.80
CA VAL A 352 39.59 -5.04 -27.26
C VAL A 352 40.82 -4.18 -27.54
N PRO A 353 41.88 -4.72 -28.18
CA PRO A 353 43.05 -3.92 -28.50
C PRO A 353 42.79 -3.09 -29.77
N GLY A 354 43.22 -1.84 -29.72
CA GLY A 354 43.42 -1.01 -30.91
C GLY A 354 42.26 -0.10 -31.26
N VAL A 355 42.42 1.20 -30.98
CA VAL A 355 42.65 2.24 -31.99
C VAL A 355 42.77 3.56 -31.22
N ILE A 356 43.92 4.22 -31.39
CA ILE A 356 44.16 5.59 -30.96
C ILE A 356 43.35 6.50 -31.90
N VAL A 357 42.31 7.17 -31.38
CA VAL A 357 41.84 8.43 -31.93
C VAL A 357 41.54 9.35 -30.74
N GLY A 358 42.27 10.47 -30.69
CA GLY A 358 42.08 11.49 -29.67
C GLY A 358 40.73 12.19 -29.82
N ALA A 359 40.06 12.39 -28.69
CA ALA A 359 39.06 13.42 -28.53
C ALA A 359 39.03 13.84 -27.06
N ASN A 360 39.38 15.11 -26.81
CA ASN A 360 39.16 15.79 -25.54
C ASN A 360 37.66 15.76 -25.19
N VAL A 361 37.32 15.23 -24.01
CA VAL A 361 35.99 15.45 -23.43
C VAL A 361 36.17 16.26 -22.15
N VAL A 362 35.85 17.55 -22.29
CA VAL A 362 35.62 18.49 -21.19
C VAL A 362 34.40 18.00 -20.42
N GLY A 363 34.61 17.54 -19.19
CA GLY A 363 33.53 17.24 -18.25
C GLY A 363 32.97 18.54 -17.69
N THR A 364 31.73 18.86 -18.04
CA THR A 364 30.97 19.97 -17.51
C THR A 364 30.62 19.71 -16.04
N SER A 365 31.24 20.49 -15.16
CA SER A 365 30.83 20.68 -13.77
C SER A 365 29.49 21.42 -13.72
N TYR A 366 28.48 20.85 -13.06
CA TYR A 366 27.31 21.62 -12.63
C TYR A 366 27.68 22.47 -11.41
N PRO A 367 27.44 23.79 -11.41
CA PRO A 367 27.65 24.61 -10.22
C PRO A 367 26.51 24.39 -9.21
N PRO A 368 26.80 24.37 -7.89
CA PRO A 368 25.77 24.45 -6.87
C PRO A 368 25.16 25.86 -6.82
N ALA A 369 23.84 25.93 -6.62
CA ALA A 369 23.10 27.17 -6.41
C ALA A 369 23.54 27.87 -5.10
N PRO A 370 23.51 29.21 -5.02
CA PRO A 370 23.89 29.94 -3.82
C PRO A 370 22.79 29.87 -2.74
N PHE A 371 23.19 29.55 -1.51
CA PHE A 371 22.37 29.70 -0.31
C PHE A 371 22.38 31.15 0.18
N PRO A 372 21.27 31.67 0.77
CA PRO A 372 21.28 32.96 1.45
C PRO A 372 22.00 32.86 2.79
N SER A 373 22.75 33.91 3.13
CA SER A 373 23.45 34.10 4.40
C SER A 373 22.48 34.31 5.56
N ILE A 374 22.54 33.42 6.56
CA ILE A 374 21.86 33.60 7.85
C ILE A 374 22.75 34.50 8.71
N GLY A 375 22.24 35.68 9.05
CA GLY A 375 22.82 36.59 10.04
C GLY A 375 22.73 36.04 11.45
N ASP A 376 23.65 36.49 12.29
CA ASP A 376 23.90 36.06 13.66
C ASP A 376 22.62 36.01 14.53
N ALA A 377 22.35 34.85 15.14
CA ALA A 377 21.45 34.71 16.28
C ALA A 377 22.28 34.23 17.50
N PRO A 378 22.05 34.78 18.71
CA PRO A 378 22.93 34.54 19.85
C PRO A 378 22.76 33.12 20.41
N ALA A 379 23.90 32.51 20.75
CA ALA A 379 23.96 31.25 21.48
C ALA A 379 23.43 31.43 22.91
N TYR A 380 22.39 30.69 23.30
CA TYR A 380 21.98 30.61 24.69
C TYR A 380 22.66 29.42 25.37
N ARG A 381 23.36 29.69 26.49
CA ARG A 381 23.82 28.67 27.43
C ARG A 381 22.60 28.10 28.15
N LEU A 382 22.40 26.79 28.04
CA LEU A 382 21.50 26.06 28.92
C LEU A 382 22.27 25.74 30.21
N ASP A 383 21.95 26.44 31.29
CA ASP A 383 22.44 26.09 32.63
C ASP A 383 21.74 24.83 33.12
N GLY A 384 22.53 23.81 33.40
CA GLY A 384 22.06 22.53 33.90
C GLY A 384 21.70 22.63 35.38
N SER A 385 20.42 22.78 35.71
CA SER A 385 19.91 22.31 37.01
C SER A 385 18.39 22.08 37.01
N ALA A 386 18.02 20.95 37.61
CA ALA A 386 16.70 20.56 38.13
C ALA A 386 15.65 20.02 37.13
N TRP A 387 15.81 18.75 36.73
CA TRP A 387 14.67 17.86 36.46
C TRP A 387 14.62 16.79 37.54
N ARG A 388 13.68 16.93 38.49
CA ARG A 388 13.34 15.87 39.44
C ARG A 388 11.88 15.51 39.19
N MET A 389 11.64 14.37 38.55
CA MET A 389 10.31 13.80 38.30
C MET A 389 10.04 12.69 39.30
N GLU A 390 8.84 12.67 39.88
CA GLU A 390 8.26 11.48 40.51
C GLU A 390 7.66 10.56 39.43
N PRO A 391 7.80 9.23 39.55
CA PRO A 391 7.31 8.31 38.54
C PRO A 391 5.77 8.20 38.61
N ALA A 392 5.07 8.82 37.68
CA ALA A 392 3.69 8.46 37.39
C ALA A 392 3.68 7.07 36.73
N GLN A 393 2.83 6.18 37.23
CA GLN A 393 2.66 4.81 36.72
C GLN A 393 2.38 4.86 35.22
N THR A 394 3.27 4.27 34.43
CA THR A 394 3.18 4.21 32.97
C THR A 394 1.97 3.36 32.56
N PRO A 395 0.91 3.92 31.97
CA PRO A 395 -0.06 3.08 31.27
C PRO A 395 0.63 2.54 30.02
N SER A 396 0.65 1.22 29.86
CA SER A 396 1.10 0.56 28.65
C SER A 396 0.15 0.91 27.49
N ILE A 397 0.53 1.92 26.70
CA ILE A 397 -0.18 2.28 25.47
C ILE A 397 0.21 1.24 24.41
N PRO A 398 -0.76 0.53 23.80
CA PRO A 398 -0.48 -0.39 22.72
C PRO A 398 0.11 0.37 21.52
N ILE A 399 1.20 -0.17 20.98
CA ILE A 399 1.83 0.25 19.72
C ILE A 399 0.72 0.38 18.67
N PRO A 400 0.65 1.47 17.88
CA PRO A 400 -0.31 1.56 16.80
C PRO A 400 -0.18 0.30 15.94
N PRO A 401 -1.28 -0.44 15.69
CA PRO A 401 -1.19 -1.65 14.91
C PRO A 401 -0.54 -1.29 13.56
N PRO A 402 0.36 -2.13 13.04
CA PRO A 402 0.96 -1.90 11.74
C PRO A 402 -0.16 -1.64 10.72
N PRO A 403 0.09 -0.80 9.69
CA PRO A 403 -0.89 -0.57 8.64
C PRO A 403 -1.43 -1.94 8.17
N ARG A 404 -2.75 -2.07 8.10
CA ARG A 404 -3.43 -3.34 7.79
C ARG A 404 -2.72 -3.99 6.60
N GLU A 405 -2.23 -5.20 6.82
CA GLU A 405 -1.56 -5.96 5.77
C GLU A 405 -2.57 -6.25 4.66
N PHE A 406 -2.15 -6.13 3.40
CA PHE A 406 -3.06 -6.40 2.29
C PHE A 406 -3.45 -7.88 2.30
N GLU A 407 -4.74 -8.15 2.12
CA GLU A 407 -5.22 -9.52 1.96
C GLU A 407 -4.60 -10.13 0.69
N LYS A 408 -4.08 -11.35 0.81
CA LYS A 408 -3.50 -12.11 -0.32
C LYS A 408 -4.60 -12.80 -1.12
N ALA A 409 -4.37 -13.01 -2.41
CA ALA A 409 -5.28 -13.79 -3.24
C ALA A 409 -5.34 -15.25 -2.75
N THR A 410 -6.54 -15.75 -2.45
CA THR A 410 -6.73 -17.14 -1.96
C THR A 410 -6.52 -18.18 -3.06
N ALA A 411 -6.64 -17.78 -4.33
CA ALA A 411 -6.44 -18.65 -5.48
C ALA A 411 -4.94 -18.86 -5.76
N PRO A 412 -4.53 -20.07 -6.19
CA PRO A 412 -3.13 -20.34 -6.54
C PRO A 412 -2.67 -19.51 -7.73
N ARG A 413 -1.39 -19.13 -7.73
CA ARG A 413 -0.78 -18.34 -8.81
C ARG A 413 -0.89 -19.09 -10.15
N PRO A 414 -1.49 -18.50 -11.19
CA PRO A 414 -1.55 -19.11 -12.51
C PRO A 414 -0.18 -19.09 -13.21
N SER A 415 0.08 -20.06 -14.08
CA SER A 415 1.31 -20.12 -14.87
C SER A 415 1.36 -18.99 -15.91
N ALA A 416 2.48 -18.27 -15.99
CA ALA A 416 2.67 -17.23 -17.00
C ALA A 416 2.91 -17.83 -18.39
N ALA A 417 2.04 -17.53 -19.36
CA ALA A 417 2.25 -17.88 -20.76
C ALA A 417 3.40 -17.05 -21.38
N PRO A 418 4.09 -17.53 -22.43
CA PRO A 418 5.20 -16.81 -23.06
C PRO A 418 4.83 -15.39 -23.54
N GLY A 419 5.47 -14.37 -22.97
CA GLY A 419 5.19 -12.96 -23.29
C GLY A 419 4.04 -12.33 -22.49
N LYS A 420 3.58 -13.00 -21.43
CA LYS A 420 2.72 -12.45 -20.38
C LYS A 420 3.47 -12.43 -19.04
N ALA A 421 3.06 -11.54 -18.14
CA ALA A 421 3.44 -11.53 -16.75
C ALA A 421 2.19 -11.70 -15.88
N VAL A 422 2.34 -12.39 -14.75
CA VAL A 422 1.25 -12.63 -13.79
C VAL A 422 1.55 -11.79 -12.55
N VAL A 423 0.59 -10.95 -12.18
CA VAL A 423 0.72 -9.97 -11.09
C VAL A 423 -0.42 -10.20 -10.10
N GLU A 424 -0.10 -10.23 -8.81
CA GLU A 424 -1.07 -10.21 -7.74
C GLU A 424 -1.52 -8.77 -7.50
N LEU A 425 -2.80 -8.49 -7.71
CA LEU A 425 -3.37 -7.19 -7.44
C LEU A 425 -4.11 -7.22 -6.11
N ARG A 426 -3.61 -6.45 -5.14
CA ARG A 426 -4.23 -6.28 -3.83
C ARG A 426 -4.72 -4.86 -3.66
N THR A 427 -5.90 -4.68 -3.08
CA THR A 427 -6.47 -3.36 -2.85
C THR A 427 -6.87 -3.20 -1.39
N ASP A 428 -6.89 -1.95 -0.95
CA ASP A 428 -7.44 -1.55 0.34
C ASP A 428 -8.47 -0.43 0.10
N PRO A 429 -9.77 -0.69 0.30
CA PRO A 429 -10.36 -1.93 0.85
C PRO A 429 -10.28 -3.13 -0.13
N PRO A 430 -10.30 -4.39 0.36
CA PRO A 430 -10.45 -5.57 -0.49
C PRO A 430 -11.87 -5.67 -1.06
N GLY A 431 -12.07 -6.52 -2.06
CA GLY A 431 -13.37 -6.74 -2.70
C GLY A 431 -13.70 -5.77 -3.84
N MET A 432 -12.76 -4.92 -4.26
CA MET A 432 -12.97 -4.00 -5.39
C MET A 432 -13.05 -4.81 -6.68
N ASP A 433 -14.07 -4.53 -7.51
CA ASP A 433 -14.21 -5.11 -8.84
C ASP A 433 -13.07 -4.62 -9.75
N VAL A 434 -12.34 -5.57 -10.33
CA VAL A 434 -11.18 -5.32 -11.17
C VAL A 434 -11.55 -5.53 -12.63
N PHE A 435 -11.37 -4.49 -13.43
CA PHE A 435 -11.55 -4.51 -14.88
C PHE A 435 -10.19 -4.32 -15.55
N VAL A 436 -9.85 -5.21 -16.49
CA VAL A 436 -8.63 -5.11 -17.28
C VAL A 436 -9.04 -4.96 -18.73
N GLU A 437 -8.63 -3.86 -19.37
CA GLU A 437 -9.03 -3.51 -20.74
C GLU A 437 -10.55 -3.49 -20.96
N GLY A 438 -11.31 -3.11 -19.92
CA GLY A 438 -12.78 -3.01 -19.94
C GLY A 438 -13.52 -4.30 -19.61
N GLU A 439 -12.83 -5.44 -19.47
CA GLU A 439 -13.45 -6.71 -19.06
C GLU A 439 -13.31 -6.95 -17.55
N ARG A 440 -14.40 -7.32 -16.88
CA ARG A 440 -14.38 -7.67 -15.45
C ARG A 440 -13.63 -8.99 -15.24
N ARG A 441 -12.59 -8.97 -14.41
CA ARG A 441 -11.74 -10.13 -14.09
C ARG A 441 -12.07 -10.76 -12.73
N GLY A 442 -12.71 -10.02 -11.82
CA GLY A 442 -13.11 -10.52 -10.50
C GLY A 442 -13.03 -9.43 -9.44
N ALA A 443 -13.07 -9.82 -8.17
CA ALA A 443 -12.85 -8.92 -7.04
C ALA A 443 -11.44 -9.14 -6.46
N SER A 444 -10.77 -8.05 -6.10
CA SER A 444 -9.48 -8.06 -5.42
C SER A 444 -9.58 -8.63 -3.99
N PRO A 445 -8.54 -9.27 -3.44
CA PRO A 445 -7.24 -9.56 -4.06
C PRO A 445 -7.32 -10.69 -5.11
N LEU A 446 -6.70 -10.51 -6.29
CA LEU A 446 -6.68 -11.53 -7.35
C LEU A 446 -5.44 -11.50 -8.23
N TRP A 447 -5.18 -12.59 -8.94
CA TRP A 447 -4.12 -12.68 -9.95
C TRP A 447 -4.59 -12.19 -11.32
N ILE A 448 -3.93 -11.17 -11.87
CA ILE A 448 -4.16 -10.68 -13.22
C ILE A 448 -3.00 -11.04 -14.15
N THR A 449 -3.30 -11.19 -15.44
CA THR A 449 -2.29 -11.45 -16.48
C THR A 449 -2.14 -10.23 -17.36
N ILE A 450 -0.93 -9.68 -17.43
CA ILE A 450 -0.59 -8.50 -18.23
C ILE A 450 0.41 -8.85 -19.35
N PRO A 451 0.51 -8.08 -20.44
CA PRO A 451 1.56 -8.26 -21.45
C PRO A 451 2.96 -8.00 -20.87
N SER A 452 3.99 -8.74 -21.31
CA SER A 452 5.38 -8.55 -20.85
C SER A 452 6.42 -8.41 -21.96
N ARG A 453 6.04 -8.50 -23.24
CA ARG A 453 6.98 -8.31 -24.36
C ARG A 453 7.36 -6.83 -24.49
N SER A 454 8.65 -6.55 -24.60
CA SER A 454 9.14 -5.19 -24.84
C SER A 454 8.65 -4.63 -26.17
N ALA A 455 8.27 -3.36 -26.18
CA ALA A 455 7.79 -2.64 -27.36
C ALA A 455 8.93 -1.95 -28.15
N GLY A 456 10.19 -2.35 -27.91
CA GLY A 456 11.40 -1.79 -28.54
C GLY A 456 12.16 -0.79 -27.67
N PRO A 457 13.22 -0.14 -28.22
CA PRO A 457 14.03 0.85 -27.49
C PRO A 457 13.29 2.18 -27.33
N CYS A 458 13.49 2.83 -26.19
CA CYS A 458 12.92 4.15 -25.94
C CYS A 458 13.89 5.27 -26.40
N LYS A 459 13.37 6.34 -27.01
CA LYS A 459 14.16 7.52 -27.40
C LYS A 459 13.77 8.70 -26.50
N GLN A 460 14.75 9.28 -25.79
CA GLN A 460 14.54 10.42 -24.89
C GLN A 460 13.44 10.17 -23.83
N GLY A 461 13.35 8.95 -23.29
CA GLY A 461 12.36 8.58 -22.28
C GLY A 461 10.94 8.37 -22.81
N LYS A 462 10.72 8.38 -24.13
CA LYS A 462 9.39 8.18 -24.75
C LYS A 462 9.33 6.90 -25.58
N CYS A 463 8.17 6.24 -25.52
CA CYS A 463 7.86 5.03 -26.25
C CYS A 463 7.00 5.33 -27.48
N ALA A 464 7.40 4.81 -28.64
CA ALA A 464 6.75 5.09 -29.92
C ALA A 464 5.31 4.57 -30.01
N ILE A 465 4.96 3.54 -29.22
CA ILE A 465 3.66 2.84 -29.25
C ILE A 465 2.92 3.01 -27.91
N GLY A 466 3.31 3.99 -27.08
CA GLY A 466 2.87 4.10 -25.69
C GLY A 466 3.56 3.09 -24.77
N GLY A 467 3.44 3.29 -23.45
CA GLY A 467 4.10 2.46 -22.43
C GLY A 467 5.11 3.24 -21.57
N ARG A 468 5.78 2.53 -20.66
CA ARG A 468 6.74 3.11 -19.70
C ARG A 468 8.16 2.83 -20.20
N CYS A 469 9.05 3.83 -20.13
CA CYS A 469 10.47 3.59 -20.41
C CYS A 469 11.21 3.25 -19.12
N THR A 470 11.75 2.04 -19.05
CA THR A 470 12.55 1.52 -17.94
C THR A 470 13.89 1.06 -18.51
N VAL A 471 14.97 1.70 -18.06
CA VAL A 471 16.37 1.36 -18.46
C VAL A 471 16.59 1.33 -19.98
N GLY A 472 15.97 2.27 -20.72
CA GLY A 472 16.16 2.40 -22.17
C GLY A 472 15.30 1.47 -23.04
N ALA A 473 14.48 0.62 -22.44
CA ALA A 473 13.50 -0.22 -23.13
C ALA A 473 12.06 0.22 -22.82
N CYS A 474 11.17 0.06 -23.78
CA CYS A 474 9.75 0.29 -23.62
C CYS A 474 9.04 -0.97 -23.14
N GLU A 475 8.34 -0.87 -22.02
CA GLU A 475 7.48 -1.92 -21.51
C GLU A 475 6.00 -1.56 -21.68
N PRO A 476 5.13 -2.58 -21.87
CA PRO A 476 3.69 -2.37 -21.97
C PRO A 476 3.11 -1.97 -20.61
N VAL A 477 2.17 -1.03 -20.62
CA VAL A 477 1.40 -0.59 -19.45
C VAL A 477 -0.03 -1.04 -19.63
N THR A 478 -0.56 -1.77 -18.65
CA THR A 478 -1.95 -2.22 -18.64
C THR A 478 -2.77 -1.29 -17.76
N ARG A 479 -3.87 -0.76 -18.31
CA ARG A 479 -4.84 0.00 -17.53
C ARG A 479 -5.79 -0.94 -16.82
N VAL A 480 -5.84 -0.80 -15.50
CA VAL A 480 -6.73 -1.53 -14.61
C VAL A 480 -7.71 -0.55 -14.01
N GLU A 481 -8.99 -0.77 -14.22
CA GLU A 481 -10.05 0.00 -13.58
C GLU A 481 -10.57 -0.76 -12.36
N LEU A 482 -10.50 -0.12 -11.20
CA LEU A 482 -10.99 -0.61 -9.92
C LEU A 482 -12.31 0.08 -9.60
N ARG A 483 -13.37 -0.69 -9.37
CA ARG A 483 -14.68 -0.16 -8.97
C ARG A 483 -15.06 -0.66 -7.58
N GLY A 484 -15.43 0.26 -6.71
CA GLY A 484 -15.99 -0.07 -5.40
C GLY A 484 -16.91 1.01 -4.89
N ALA A 485 -17.27 0.92 -3.60
CA ALA A 485 -18.24 1.81 -2.97
C ALA A 485 -17.83 3.31 -3.01
N GLU A 486 -16.53 3.61 -3.06
CA GLU A 486 -15.98 4.98 -3.13
C GLU A 486 -15.78 5.50 -4.58
N GLY A 487 -16.27 4.75 -5.58
CA GLY A 487 -16.23 5.11 -7.01
C GLY A 487 -15.20 4.31 -7.83
N ALA A 488 -15.09 4.68 -9.12
CA ALA A 488 -14.11 4.09 -10.04
C ALA A 488 -12.75 4.77 -9.93
N ARG A 489 -11.67 3.99 -10.04
CA ARG A 489 -10.28 4.43 -10.06
C ARG A 489 -9.54 3.72 -11.17
N ILE A 490 -8.66 4.41 -11.88
CA ILE A 490 -7.82 3.82 -12.92
C ILE A 490 -6.38 3.79 -12.42
N VAL A 491 -5.76 2.62 -12.53
CA VAL A 491 -4.36 2.37 -12.16
C VAL A 491 -3.63 1.77 -13.34
N GLU A 492 -2.36 2.13 -13.49
CA GLU A 492 -1.50 1.67 -14.57
C GLU A 492 -0.47 0.69 -14.02
N VAL A 493 -0.49 -0.54 -14.53
CA VAL A 493 0.35 -1.66 -14.06
C VAL A 493 1.28 -2.12 -15.18
N ALA A 494 2.57 -2.21 -14.89
CA ALA A 494 3.61 -2.64 -15.81
C ALA A 494 4.39 -3.84 -15.24
N PRO A 495 5.06 -4.65 -16.08
CA PRO A 495 5.90 -5.77 -15.61
C PRO A 495 7.00 -5.35 -14.63
N SER A 496 7.54 -4.14 -14.75
CA SER A 496 8.54 -3.59 -13.82
C SER A 496 7.98 -3.25 -12.43
N ASP A 497 6.66 -3.21 -12.25
CA ASP A 497 6.00 -2.96 -10.96
C ASP A 497 6.08 -4.16 -10.02
N GLY A 498 6.81 -5.22 -10.38
CA GLY A 498 6.99 -6.42 -9.56
C GLY A 498 5.83 -7.40 -9.68
N GLU A 499 5.90 -8.47 -8.89
CA GLU A 499 4.90 -9.54 -8.92
C GLU A 499 3.67 -9.23 -8.05
N VAL A 500 3.76 -8.25 -7.16
CA VAL A 500 2.68 -7.82 -6.27
C VAL A 500 2.48 -6.32 -6.40
N VAL A 501 1.25 -5.92 -6.70
CA VAL A 501 0.84 -4.52 -6.85
C VAL A 501 -0.22 -4.21 -5.81
N GLU A 502 0.11 -3.29 -4.91
CA GLU A 502 -0.73 -2.92 -3.78
C GLU A 502 -1.30 -1.53 -3.98
N VAL A 503 -2.63 -1.41 -3.93
CA VAL A 503 -3.35 -0.15 -4.18
C VAL A 503 -4.12 0.28 -2.94
N ARG A 504 -3.70 1.38 -2.32
CA ARG A 504 -4.39 2.02 -1.17
C ARG A 504 -4.63 3.49 -1.47
N ASN A 505 -5.86 3.97 -1.29
CA ASN A 505 -6.23 5.38 -1.52
C ASN A 505 -5.78 5.94 -2.89
N GLY A 506 -5.75 5.11 -3.93
CA GLY A 506 -5.30 5.50 -5.28
C GLY A 506 -3.78 5.64 -5.46
N ARG A 507 -2.97 5.37 -4.42
CA ARG A 507 -1.51 5.24 -4.54
C ARG A 507 -1.14 3.78 -4.78
N VAL A 508 -0.34 3.55 -5.81
CA VAL A 508 0.28 2.25 -6.09
C VAL A 508 1.57 2.15 -5.29
N THR A 509 1.69 1.10 -4.48
CA THR A 509 2.92 0.72 -3.81
C THR A 509 3.41 -0.59 -4.40
N ILE A 510 4.70 -0.66 -4.69
CA ILE A 510 5.34 -1.82 -5.30
C ILE A 510 6.13 -2.54 -4.20
N THR A 511 5.75 -3.78 -3.92
CA THR A 511 6.48 -4.65 -2.98
C THR A 511 7.15 -5.78 -3.77
N PRO A 512 8.48 -5.97 -3.64
CA PRO A 512 9.12 -7.16 -4.19
C PRO A 512 8.58 -8.40 -3.45
N PHE A 513 8.21 -9.45 -4.21
CA PHE A 513 7.71 -10.70 -3.67
C PHE A 513 8.79 -11.41 -2.84
N ASP A 514 8.48 -11.76 -1.59
CA ASP A 514 9.30 -12.60 -0.74
C ASP A 514 8.84 -14.06 -0.89
N PRO A 515 9.62 -14.96 -1.52
CA PRO A 515 9.25 -16.36 -1.69
C PRO A 515 9.28 -17.18 -0.39
N PHE A 516 9.63 -16.58 0.75
CA PHE A 516 9.73 -17.25 2.05
C PHE A 516 8.59 -16.92 3.04
N GLN A 517 7.51 -16.25 2.62
CA GLN A 517 6.34 -15.92 3.44
C GLN A 517 5.00 -16.52 3.00
#